data_AF-A0A533WK22-F1
#
_entry.id   AF-A0A533WK22-F1
#
_cell.length_a   1.000
_cell.length_b   1.000
_cell.length_c   1.000
_cell.angle_alpha   90.00
_cell.angle_beta   90.00
_cell.angle_gamma   90.00
#
_symmetry.space_group_name_H-M   'P 1'
#
loop_
_entity.id
_entity.type
_entity.pdbx_description
1 polymer ?
#
loop_
_entity_poly.entity_id
_entity_poly.type
_entity_poly.pdbx_seq_one_letter_code
_entity_poly.pdbx_strand_id
1 'polypeptide(L)'
;MSSNFDSEKRRQARLLKKFFKAVGIYGAEISTGGFSGYVSEVLVLKYGSFENVLRAAADWLEWQVVSIGDYDHDIVKGFTSPVIIIDPVDSRRNLGTAISPESAGRFILAARAFLDKPSIEFFKSNQRGPDVSKLRPNVLVIEFSHAERSPDITWGQLKRSVNAIAKQLEIADFVVLRSACVTNEKNSAALAFLLESMALAPYTKKKGPEVFRRNDTASFLSSRKKALMTWIDKEMRIAMLVDRKATDARKFVRSLLANLESSGVAKDLIAGKLQIYSGSDRKIKGVAKEAIGEVVSTERLIFR
;
A
#
# COMPACT_ATOMS: atom_id res chain seq x y z
N MET A 1 3.00 28.43 22.40
CA MET A 1 2.47 27.04 22.40
C MET A 1 2.82 26.25 23.66
N SER A 2 3.99 26.42 24.28
CA SER A 2 4.42 25.67 25.48
C SER A 2 3.58 25.89 26.75
N SER A 3 2.72 26.91 26.80
CA SER A 3 1.86 27.19 27.96
C SER A 3 0.52 26.44 27.98
N ASN A 4 0.08 25.85 26.85
CA ASN A 4 -1.26 25.20 26.74
C ASN A 4 -1.20 23.66 26.68
N PHE A 5 -0.01 23.07 26.73
CA PHE A 5 0.17 21.61 26.71
C PHE A 5 0.69 21.10 28.06
N ASP A 6 -0.25 21.02 29.01
CA ASP A 6 -0.04 20.58 30.38
C ASP A 6 0.42 19.11 30.50
N SER A 7 0.77 18.70 31.72
CA SER A 7 1.27 17.36 32.02
C SER A 7 0.26 16.24 31.68
N GLU A 8 -1.05 16.51 31.79
CA GLU A 8 -2.09 15.54 31.49
C GLU A 8 -2.24 15.36 29.97
N LYS A 9 -2.28 16.43 29.19
CA LYS A 9 -2.27 16.35 27.71
C LYS A 9 -1.04 15.61 27.20
N ARG A 10 0.13 15.78 27.83
CA ARG A 10 1.34 14.99 27.52
C ARG A 10 1.13 13.50 27.77
N ARG A 11 0.42 13.13 28.84
CA ARG A 11 0.10 11.73 29.15
C ARG A 11 -0.87 11.14 28.13
N GLN A 12 -1.91 11.89 27.76
CA GLN A 12 -2.88 11.51 26.72
C GLN A 12 -2.19 11.32 25.36
N ALA A 13 -1.28 12.22 24.97
CA ALA A 13 -0.50 12.07 23.74
C ALA A 13 0.43 10.85 23.78
N ARG A 14 1.06 10.52 24.93
CA ARG A 14 1.84 9.28 25.05
C ARG A 14 0.97 8.03 24.86
N LEU A 15 -0.25 8.03 25.38
CA LEU A 15 -1.19 6.93 25.19
C LEU A 15 -1.58 6.77 23.72
N LEU A 16 -1.90 7.88 23.05
CA LEU A 16 -2.21 7.90 21.62
C LEU A 16 -1.03 7.42 20.76
N LYS A 17 0.19 7.91 21.03
CA LYS A 17 1.41 7.44 20.35
C LYS A 17 1.62 5.94 20.52
N LYS A 18 1.35 5.40 21.72
CA LYS A 18 1.46 3.96 21.99
C LYS A 18 0.40 3.16 21.22
N PHE A 19 -0.82 3.66 21.14
CA PHE A 19 -1.89 3.09 20.32
C PHE A 19 -1.51 3.05 18.83
N PHE A 20 -1.04 4.19 18.27
CA PHE A 20 -0.55 4.25 16.89
C PHE A 20 0.59 3.26 16.62
N LYS A 21 1.52 3.09 17.56
CA LYS A 21 2.61 2.10 17.44
C LYS A 21 2.10 0.66 17.39
N ALA A 22 1.15 0.32 18.26
CA ALA A 22 0.56 -1.02 18.31
C ALA A 22 -0.20 -1.37 17.03
N VAL A 23 -0.89 -0.37 16.46
CA VAL A 23 -1.65 -0.48 15.21
C VAL A 23 -0.74 -0.38 13.97
N GLY A 24 0.51 0.06 14.12
CA GLY A 24 1.50 0.13 13.03
C GLY A 24 1.41 1.38 12.16
N ILE A 25 0.92 2.49 12.70
CA ILE A 25 0.69 3.75 11.99
C ILE A 25 1.36 4.95 12.67
N TYR A 26 2.35 4.70 13.53
CA TYR A 26 3.10 5.76 14.21
C TYR A 26 4.36 6.11 13.43
N GLY A 27 4.50 7.37 13.05
CA GLY A 27 5.64 7.90 12.32
C GLY A 27 5.25 8.53 10.98
N ALA A 28 5.91 9.62 10.62
CA ALA A 28 5.67 10.36 9.37
C ALA A 28 6.73 10.09 8.29
N GLU A 29 7.70 9.24 8.59
CA GLU A 29 8.65 8.71 7.64
C GLU A 29 7.97 7.91 6.52
N ILE A 30 8.63 7.82 5.37
CA ILE A 30 8.09 7.18 4.15
C ILE A 30 7.78 5.69 4.35
N SER A 31 8.49 5.02 5.27
CA SER A 31 8.27 3.61 5.59
C SER A 31 6.86 3.36 6.15
N THR A 32 6.45 4.22 7.09
CA THR A 32 5.19 4.11 7.82
C THR A 32 4.06 4.85 7.12
N GLY A 33 4.30 6.08 6.64
CA GLY A 33 3.25 6.93 6.07
C GLY A 33 2.07 7.12 7.03
N GLY A 34 2.35 7.46 8.29
CA GLY A 34 1.39 7.50 9.38
C GLY A 34 1.40 8.80 10.18
N PHE A 35 1.00 8.70 11.45
CA PHE A 35 0.76 9.83 12.34
C PHE A 35 2.03 10.17 13.13
N SER A 36 2.53 11.41 12.97
CA SER A 36 3.73 11.88 13.67
C SER A 36 3.49 12.12 15.17
N GLY A 37 4.59 12.26 15.91
CA GLY A 37 4.53 12.68 17.31
C GLY A 37 3.85 14.04 17.50
N TYR A 38 4.10 15.00 16.59
CA TYR A 38 3.49 16.33 16.62
C TYR A 38 1.99 16.28 16.26
N VAL A 39 1.61 15.49 15.26
CA VAL A 39 0.20 15.23 14.93
C VAL A 39 -0.55 14.67 16.13
N SER A 40 0.07 13.73 16.87
CA SER A 40 -0.53 13.17 18.08
C SER A 40 -0.82 14.23 19.14
N GLU A 41 0.07 15.22 19.29
CA GLU A 41 -0.11 16.33 20.23
C GLU A 41 -1.18 17.30 19.77
N VAL A 42 -1.23 17.63 18.47
CA VAL A 42 -2.27 18.48 17.86
C VAL A 42 -3.66 17.84 17.99
N LEU A 43 -3.78 16.53 17.75
CA LEU A 43 -5.04 15.81 17.93
C LEU A 43 -5.51 15.86 19.39
N VAL A 44 -4.62 15.62 20.35
CA VAL A 44 -4.96 15.72 21.77
C VAL A 44 -5.27 17.16 22.17
N LEU A 45 -4.60 18.15 21.60
CA LEU A 45 -4.89 19.54 21.86
C LEU A 45 -6.29 19.93 21.34
N LYS A 46 -6.72 19.39 20.20
CA LYS A 46 -8.06 19.61 19.64
C LYS A 46 -9.16 18.91 20.44
N TYR A 47 -8.98 17.63 20.76
CA TYR A 47 -10.05 16.78 21.30
C TYR A 47 -9.95 16.57 22.83
N GLY A 48 -8.87 17.02 23.46
CA GLY A 48 -8.67 17.05 24.92
C GLY A 48 -8.10 15.77 25.52
N SER A 49 -8.51 14.59 25.05
CA SER A 49 -8.09 13.29 25.61
C SER A 49 -7.90 12.23 24.52
N PHE A 50 -7.17 11.15 24.86
CA PHE A 50 -7.01 9.99 23.98
C PHE A 50 -8.37 9.42 23.54
N GLU A 51 -9.30 9.24 24.48
CA GLU A 51 -10.60 8.67 24.17
C GLU A 51 -11.42 9.56 23.24
N ASN A 52 -11.40 10.89 23.44
CA ASN A 52 -12.08 11.82 22.56
C ASN A 52 -11.46 11.88 21.16
N VAL A 53 -10.13 11.72 21.05
CA VAL A 53 -9.47 11.58 19.75
C VAL A 53 -9.99 10.34 19.03
N LEU A 54 -10.16 9.20 19.71
CA LEU A 54 -10.72 7.99 19.11
C LEU A 54 -12.19 8.17 18.72
N ARG A 55 -13.02 8.79 19.58
CA ARG A 55 -14.43 9.06 19.27
C ARG A 55 -14.55 9.93 18.02
N ALA A 56 -13.76 10.99 17.91
CA ALA A 56 -13.73 11.82 16.72
C ALA A 56 -13.26 11.03 15.49
N ALA A 57 -12.16 10.28 15.61
CA ALA A 57 -11.60 9.50 14.50
C ALA A 57 -12.52 8.38 14.01
N ALA A 58 -13.33 7.78 14.89
CA ALA A 58 -14.32 6.78 14.51
C ALA A 58 -15.37 7.32 13.53
N ASP A 59 -15.64 8.63 13.56
CA ASP A 59 -16.66 9.29 12.74
C ASP A 59 -16.05 10.20 11.65
N TRP A 60 -14.73 10.15 11.43
CA TRP A 60 -14.09 10.91 10.36
C TRP A 60 -14.64 10.51 8.99
N LEU A 61 -14.93 11.55 8.19
CA LEU A 61 -15.39 11.41 6.82
C LEU A 61 -14.21 11.48 5.84
N GLU A 62 -14.51 11.24 4.57
CA GLU A 62 -13.56 11.50 3.49
C GLU A 62 -13.12 12.98 3.53
N TRP A 63 -11.81 13.23 3.33
CA TRP A 63 -11.23 14.58 3.36
C TRP A 63 -11.38 15.31 4.70
N GLN A 64 -11.47 14.57 5.81
CA GLN A 64 -11.65 15.14 7.15
C GLN A 64 -10.65 16.26 7.43
N VAL A 65 -11.15 17.44 7.78
CA VAL A 65 -10.34 18.57 8.24
C VAL A 65 -10.31 18.61 9.76
N VAL A 66 -9.11 18.70 10.34
CA VAL A 66 -8.89 18.89 11.77
C VAL A 66 -8.12 20.19 11.97
N SER A 67 -8.77 21.17 12.59
CA SER A 67 -8.16 22.46 12.95
C SER A 67 -8.54 22.83 14.38
N ILE A 68 -7.61 23.44 15.13
CA ILE A 68 -7.85 23.90 16.50
C ILE A 68 -8.73 25.15 16.50
N GLY A 69 -8.48 26.07 15.57
CA GLY A 69 -9.28 27.29 15.36
C GLY A 69 -9.76 27.41 13.92
N ASP A 70 -10.10 28.63 13.54
CA ASP A 70 -10.49 28.95 12.16
C ASP A 70 -9.36 28.64 11.17
N TYR A 71 -9.75 28.28 9.95
CA TYR A 71 -8.83 27.97 8.88
C TYR A 71 -9.36 28.51 7.56
N ASP A 72 -8.44 28.74 6.62
CA ASP A 72 -8.77 29.21 5.29
C ASP A 72 -9.23 28.04 4.41
N HIS A 73 -10.49 28.07 3.99
CA HIS A 73 -11.08 27.03 3.14
C HIS A 73 -10.40 26.92 1.77
N ASP A 74 -9.88 28.01 1.22
CA ASP A 74 -9.25 27.99 -0.10
C ASP A 74 -7.88 27.31 -0.05
N ILE A 75 -7.17 27.44 1.07
CA ILE A 75 -5.94 26.69 1.32
C ILE A 75 -6.25 25.18 1.43
N VAL A 76 -7.28 24.82 2.17
CA VAL A 76 -7.66 23.42 2.41
C VAL A 76 -8.05 22.70 1.12
N LYS A 77 -8.75 23.37 0.20
CA LYS A 77 -9.11 22.82 -1.12
C LYS A 77 -7.89 22.38 -1.94
N GLY A 78 -6.71 22.94 -1.68
CA GLY A 78 -5.47 22.58 -2.37
C GLY A 78 -4.83 21.28 -1.86
N PHE A 79 -5.25 20.76 -0.71
CA PHE A 79 -4.68 19.53 -0.14
C PHE A 79 -5.40 18.28 -0.64
N THR A 80 -4.62 17.21 -0.83
CA THR A 80 -5.09 15.91 -1.35
C THR A 80 -4.83 14.76 -0.37
N SER A 81 -4.64 15.07 0.92
CA SER A 81 -4.49 14.07 1.97
C SER A 81 -5.84 13.50 2.43
N PRO A 82 -5.91 12.22 2.80
CA PRO A 82 -7.15 11.60 3.30
C PRO A 82 -7.68 12.27 4.57
N VAL A 83 -6.76 12.79 5.40
CA VAL A 83 -7.05 13.60 6.58
C VAL A 83 -6.15 14.84 6.53
N ILE A 84 -6.77 16.01 6.60
CA ILE A 84 -6.10 17.31 6.56
C ILE A 84 -6.01 17.83 7.99
N ILE A 85 -4.80 18.03 8.49
CA ILE A 85 -4.57 18.49 9.85
C ILE A 85 -3.81 19.81 9.78
N ILE A 86 -4.50 20.91 10.09
CA ILE A 86 -3.93 22.26 9.97
C ILE A 86 -2.93 22.47 11.11
N ASP A 87 -1.70 22.86 10.77
CA ASP A 87 -0.70 23.22 11.77
C ASP A 87 -1.18 24.47 12.52
N PRO A 88 -1.35 24.43 13.86
CA PRO A 88 -1.82 25.58 14.60
C PRO A 88 -0.77 26.70 14.71
N VAL A 89 0.47 26.48 14.26
CA VAL A 89 1.50 27.53 14.10
C VAL A 89 1.47 28.14 12.70
N ASP A 90 1.15 27.35 11.68
CA ASP A 90 1.15 27.77 10.28
C ASP A 90 -0.08 27.21 9.55
N SER A 91 -1.10 28.06 9.40
CA SER A 91 -2.34 27.71 8.71
C SER A 91 -2.18 27.22 7.26
N ARG A 92 -1.02 27.49 6.62
CA ARG A 92 -0.73 27.02 5.26
C ARG A 92 -0.17 25.60 5.21
N ARG A 93 0.08 24.99 6.37
CA ARG A 93 0.75 23.70 6.47
C ARG A 93 -0.21 22.59 6.88
N ASN A 94 -0.27 21.55 6.06
CA ASN A 94 -0.98 20.32 6.36
C ASN A 94 -0.04 19.28 7.01
N LEU A 95 -0.25 18.99 8.29
CA LEU A 95 0.47 17.96 9.04
C LEU A 95 0.08 16.53 8.63
N GLY A 96 -1.07 16.37 7.96
CA GLY A 96 -1.56 15.11 7.42
C GLY A 96 -0.91 14.68 6.09
N THR A 97 -0.01 15.48 5.53
CA THR A 97 0.65 15.19 4.24
C THR A 97 1.32 13.81 4.18
N ALA A 98 1.90 13.35 5.29
CA ALA A 98 2.56 12.05 5.37
C ALA A 98 1.59 10.87 5.62
N ILE A 99 0.32 11.14 5.99
CA ILE A 99 -0.64 10.11 6.36
C ILE A 99 -1.20 9.47 5.08
N SER A 100 -0.88 8.21 4.87
CA SER A 100 -1.41 7.44 3.75
C SER A 100 -2.90 7.10 3.94
N PRO A 101 -3.65 6.84 2.84
CA PRO A 101 -5.02 6.34 2.94
C PRO A 101 -5.15 5.06 3.78
N GLU A 102 -4.16 4.16 3.68
CA GLU A 102 -4.11 2.93 4.49
C GLU A 102 -3.99 3.25 5.98
N SER A 103 -3.09 4.16 6.36
CA SER A 103 -2.92 4.57 7.77
C SER A 103 -4.15 5.28 8.32
N ALA A 104 -4.78 6.15 7.52
CA ALA A 104 -6.02 6.84 7.90
C ALA A 104 -7.17 5.84 8.12
N GLY A 105 -7.43 4.96 7.15
CA GLY A 105 -8.48 3.95 7.26
C GLY A 105 -8.23 2.98 8.42
N ARG A 106 -6.98 2.55 8.61
CA ARG A 106 -6.58 1.71 9.75
C ARG A 106 -6.83 2.42 11.08
N PHE A 107 -6.55 3.72 11.18
CA PHE A 107 -6.82 4.46 12.40
C PHE A 107 -8.32 4.52 12.71
N ILE A 108 -9.15 4.89 11.72
CA ILE A 108 -10.61 4.99 11.87
C ILE A 108 -11.18 3.65 12.38
N LEU A 109 -10.81 2.54 11.73
CA LEU A 109 -11.31 1.23 12.13
C LEU A 109 -10.74 0.75 13.47
N ALA A 110 -9.47 1.02 13.78
CA ALA A 110 -8.90 0.71 15.08
C ALA A 110 -9.56 1.50 16.21
N ALA A 111 -9.91 2.77 15.96
CA ALA A 111 -10.66 3.60 16.90
C ALA A 111 -12.04 3.00 17.20
N ARG A 112 -12.80 2.62 16.15
CA ARG A 112 -14.09 1.93 16.28
C ARG A 112 -13.95 0.63 17.08
N ALA A 113 -13.00 -0.22 16.72
CA ALA A 113 -12.79 -1.50 17.38
C ALA A 113 -12.37 -1.35 18.86
N PHE A 114 -11.57 -0.34 19.18
CA PHE A 114 -11.20 -0.04 20.57
C PHE A 114 -12.38 0.48 21.38
N LEU A 115 -13.21 1.38 20.81
CA LEU A 115 -14.37 1.93 21.51
C LEU A 115 -15.47 0.90 21.75
N ASP A 116 -15.66 -0.04 20.82
CA ASP A 116 -16.60 -1.15 20.97
C ASP A 116 -16.12 -2.15 22.04
N LYS A 117 -14.86 -2.60 21.97
CA LYS A 117 -14.29 -3.57 22.91
C LYS A 117 -12.88 -3.18 23.36
N PRO A 118 -12.76 -2.26 24.34
CA PRO A 118 -11.48 -1.80 24.84
C PRO A 118 -10.62 -2.95 25.36
N SER A 119 -9.33 -2.94 25.01
CA SER A 119 -8.40 -4.01 25.43
C SER A 119 -6.96 -3.51 25.48
N ILE A 120 -6.18 -4.07 26.43
CA ILE A 120 -4.74 -3.81 26.55
C ILE A 120 -3.94 -4.24 25.31
N GLU A 121 -4.49 -5.14 24.50
CA GLU A 121 -3.85 -5.61 23.26
C GLU A 121 -3.62 -4.47 22.25
N PHE A 122 -4.47 -3.43 22.25
CA PHE A 122 -4.29 -2.22 21.44
C PHE A 122 -3.09 -1.35 21.87
N PHE A 123 -2.33 -1.79 22.88
CA PHE A 123 -1.12 -1.12 23.34
C PHE A 123 0.10 -2.06 23.33
N LYS A 124 -0.01 -3.25 22.73
CA LYS A 124 1.09 -4.22 22.57
C LYS A 124 1.54 -4.26 21.12
N SER A 125 2.84 -4.48 20.87
CA SER A 125 3.39 -4.56 19.50
C SER A 125 3.00 -5.88 18.82
N ASN A 126 3.13 -5.89 17.48
CA ASN A 126 3.04 -7.09 16.63
C ASN A 126 1.70 -7.85 16.71
N GLN A 127 0.64 -7.18 16.30
CA GLN A 127 -0.74 -7.66 16.45
C GLN A 127 -1.29 -8.30 15.17
N ARG A 128 -0.40 -8.77 14.29
CA ARG A 128 -0.80 -9.45 13.06
C ARG A 128 -1.39 -10.81 13.34
N GLY A 129 -2.33 -11.17 12.47
CA GLY A 129 -2.91 -12.47 12.38
C GLY A 129 -1.91 -13.55 12.07
N PRO A 130 -2.33 -14.83 12.17
CA PRO A 130 -1.49 -15.88 11.66
C PRO A 130 -1.42 -15.72 10.14
N ASP A 131 -0.34 -16.20 9.57
CA ASP A 131 -0.24 -16.30 8.12
C ASP A 131 -1.33 -17.25 7.59
N VAL A 132 -2.10 -16.79 6.60
CA VAL A 132 -3.06 -17.65 5.89
C VAL A 132 -2.27 -18.50 4.89
N SER A 133 -1.72 -19.62 5.38
CA SER A 133 -0.75 -20.46 4.67
C SER A 133 -1.18 -20.89 3.26
N LYS A 134 -2.48 -21.09 3.03
CA LYS A 134 -3.05 -21.43 1.71
C LYS A 134 -2.80 -20.36 0.63
N LEU A 135 -2.51 -19.12 1.01
CA LEU A 135 -2.22 -18.02 0.07
C LEU A 135 -0.76 -17.99 -0.36
N ARG A 136 0.16 -18.56 0.43
CA ARG A 136 1.61 -18.51 0.17
C ARG A 136 2.04 -18.99 -1.22
N PRO A 137 1.45 -20.06 -1.80
CA PRO A 137 1.82 -20.48 -3.16
C PRO A 137 1.63 -19.38 -4.21
N ASN A 138 0.67 -18.48 -4.00
CA ASN A 138 0.37 -17.36 -4.89
C ASN A 138 1.09 -16.05 -4.51
N VAL A 139 2.01 -16.08 -3.54
CA VAL A 139 2.82 -14.91 -3.20
C VAL A 139 4.10 -14.93 -4.02
N LEU A 140 4.27 -13.98 -4.92
CA LEU A 140 5.54 -13.72 -5.59
C LEU A 140 6.44 -12.91 -4.65
N VAL A 141 7.65 -13.41 -4.40
CA VAL A 141 8.65 -12.74 -3.55
C VAL A 141 9.87 -12.37 -4.38
N ILE A 142 10.32 -11.13 -4.22
CA ILE A 142 11.55 -10.60 -4.80
C ILE A 142 12.44 -10.16 -3.64
N GLU A 143 13.49 -10.93 -3.35
CA GLU A 143 14.42 -10.65 -2.26
C GLU A 143 15.76 -10.25 -2.85
N PHE A 144 16.30 -9.12 -2.39
CA PHE A 144 17.55 -8.61 -2.91
C PHE A 144 18.39 -7.84 -1.89
N SER A 145 19.66 -7.65 -2.24
CA SER A 145 20.55 -6.74 -1.51
C SER A 145 20.64 -5.38 -2.19
N HIS A 146 20.68 -4.33 -1.37
CA HIS A 146 20.86 -2.94 -1.80
C HIS A 146 22.06 -2.31 -1.08
N ALA A 147 22.61 -1.23 -1.64
CA ALA A 147 23.64 -0.45 -0.96
C ALA A 147 23.05 0.31 0.24
N GLU A 148 23.85 0.50 1.28
CA GLU A 148 23.44 1.27 2.46
C GLU A 148 23.25 2.75 2.08
N ARG A 149 22.09 3.29 2.44
CA ARG A 149 21.64 4.67 2.16
C ARG A 149 20.77 5.14 3.32
N SER A 150 20.41 6.42 3.33
CA SER A 150 19.44 6.90 4.30
C SER A 150 18.11 6.12 4.19
N PRO A 151 17.42 5.87 5.32
CA PRO A 151 16.14 5.17 5.32
C PRO A 151 15.13 5.79 4.35
N ASP A 152 15.02 7.11 4.29
CA ASP A 152 14.07 7.80 3.41
C ASP A 152 14.34 7.54 1.93
N ILE A 153 15.61 7.54 1.50
CA ILE A 153 15.97 7.21 0.11
C ILE A 153 15.62 5.75 -0.18
N THR A 154 15.99 4.84 0.72
CA THR A 154 15.76 3.40 0.58
C THR A 154 14.26 3.11 0.48
N TRP A 155 13.46 3.59 1.43
CA TRP A 155 12.00 3.40 1.45
C TRP A 155 11.32 4.08 0.27
N GLY A 156 11.76 5.27 -0.13
CA GLY A 156 11.27 5.94 -1.34
C GLY A 156 11.50 5.13 -2.61
N GLN A 157 12.69 4.52 -2.75
CA GLN A 157 12.99 3.64 -3.87
C GLN A 157 12.17 2.35 -3.81
N LEU A 158 12.04 1.71 -2.63
CA LEU A 158 11.25 0.50 -2.45
C LEU A 158 9.76 0.69 -2.76
N LYS A 159 9.14 1.76 -2.24
CA LYS A 159 7.73 2.10 -2.49
C LYS A 159 7.47 2.38 -3.97
N ARG A 160 8.38 3.10 -4.65
CA ARG A 160 8.28 3.29 -6.11
C ARG A 160 8.39 1.96 -6.85
N SER A 161 9.31 1.10 -6.43
CA SER A 161 9.60 -0.16 -7.13
C SER A 161 8.50 -1.20 -6.94
N VAL A 162 7.92 -1.32 -5.74
CA VAL A 162 6.78 -2.21 -5.51
C VAL A 162 5.58 -1.77 -6.35
N ASN A 163 5.28 -0.48 -6.41
CA ASN A 163 4.18 0.04 -7.23
C ASN A 163 4.43 -0.15 -8.74
N ALA A 164 5.66 0.09 -9.20
CA ALA A 164 6.03 -0.11 -10.59
C ALA A 164 5.90 -1.57 -11.01
N ILE A 165 6.42 -2.51 -10.20
CA ILE A 165 6.35 -3.94 -10.49
C ILE A 165 4.90 -4.44 -10.43
N ALA A 166 4.12 -4.01 -9.43
CA ALA A 166 2.68 -4.31 -9.38
C ALA A 166 1.98 -3.85 -10.67
N LYS A 167 2.30 -2.65 -11.15
CA LYS A 167 1.70 -2.14 -12.38
C LYS A 167 2.09 -2.94 -13.62
N GLN A 168 3.35 -3.37 -13.71
CA GLN A 168 3.82 -4.21 -14.81
C GLN A 168 3.18 -5.61 -14.78
N LEU A 169 2.97 -6.17 -13.59
CA LEU A 169 2.21 -7.41 -13.41
C LEU A 169 0.78 -7.27 -13.92
N GLU A 170 0.07 -6.20 -13.55
CA GLU A 170 -1.28 -5.90 -14.03
C GLU A 170 -1.33 -5.72 -15.57
N ILE A 171 -0.36 -5.02 -16.15
CA ILE A 171 -0.26 -4.85 -17.62
C ILE A 171 -0.04 -6.20 -18.32
N ALA A 172 0.62 -7.15 -17.64
CA ALA A 172 0.78 -8.53 -18.10
C ALA A 172 -0.39 -9.44 -17.69
N ASP A 173 -1.53 -8.84 -17.29
CA ASP A 173 -2.79 -9.48 -16.90
C ASP A 173 -2.73 -10.32 -15.60
N PHE A 174 -1.69 -10.20 -14.78
CA PHE A 174 -1.69 -10.77 -13.43
C PHE A 174 -2.51 -9.87 -12.50
N VAL A 175 -3.48 -10.44 -11.80
CA VAL A 175 -4.26 -9.72 -10.79
C VAL A 175 -3.44 -9.66 -9.50
N VAL A 176 -3.02 -8.45 -9.11
CA VAL A 176 -2.31 -8.19 -7.85
C VAL A 176 -3.34 -7.84 -6.78
N LEU A 177 -3.48 -8.69 -5.76
CA LEU A 177 -4.44 -8.51 -4.67
C LEU A 177 -3.89 -7.62 -3.57
N ARG A 178 -2.61 -7.81 -3.21
CA ARG A 178 -1.88 -7.01 -2.23
C ARG A 178 -0.40 -6.96 -2.59
N SER A 179 0.27 -5.89 -2.18
CA SER A 179 1.72 -5.76 -2.33
C SER A 179 2.35 -5.11 -1.10
N ALA A 180 3.57 -5.49 -0.77
CA ALA A 180 4.32 -4.93 0.34
C ALA A 180 5.82 -4.89 0.05
N CYS A 181 6.53 -4.04 0.79
CA CYS A 181 7.98 -3.98 0.79
C CYS A 181 8.50 -3.90 2.23
N VAL A 182 9.61 -4.57 2.50
CA VAL A 182 10.28 -4.58 3.80
C VAL A 182 11.79 -4.49 3.57
N THR A 183 12.50 -3.79 4.44
CA THR A 183 13.96 -3.75 4.48
C THR A 183 14.47 -3.80 5.91
N ASN A 184 15.69 -4.31 6.09
CA ASN A 184 16.43 -4.18 7.35
C ASN A 184 17.16 -2.83 7.47
N GLU A 185 16.95 -1.92 6.50
CA GLU A 185 17.56 -0.60 6.33
C GLU A 185 19.08 -0.58 6.16
N LYS A 186 19.71 -1.76 6.12
CA LYS A 186 21.16 -1.91 5.96
C LYS A 186 21.52 -2.36 4.57
N ASN A 187 21.06 -3.56 4.19
CA ASN A 187 21.55 -4.24 2.99
C ASN A 187 20.59 -5.28 2.40
N SER A 188 19.39 -5.45 2.94
CA SER A 188 18.48 -6.50 2.50
C SER A 188 17.05 -5.99 2.47
N ALA A 189 16.39 -6.21 1.34
CA ALA A 189 15.00 -5.88 1.14
C ALA A 189 14.24 -7.05 0.50
N ALA A 190 12.93 -7.09 0.75
CA ALA A 190 12.01 -8.00 0.09
C ALA A 190 10.76 -7.25 -0.36
N LEU A 191 10.32 -7.56 -1.57
CA LEU A 191 9.01 -7.19 -2.10
C LEU A 191 8.15 -8.44 -2.16
N ALA A 192 6.89 -8.32 -1.77
CA ALA A 192 5.92 -9.40 -1.83
C ALA A 192 4.67 -8.94 -2.58
N PHE A 193 4.15 -9.80 -3.45
CA PHE A 193 2.93 -9.58 -4.22
C PHE A 193 2.04 -10.80 -4.06
N LEU A 194 0.89 -10.64 -3.40
CA LEU A 194 -0.14 -11.67 -3.40
C LEU A 194 -0.91 -11.58 -4.71
N LEU A 195 -0.80 -12.60 -5.55
CA LEU A 195 -1.48 -12.68 -6.84
C LEU A 195 -2.74 -13.54 -6.72
N GLU A 196 -3.71 -13.33 -7.62
CA GLU A 196 -4.81 -14.29 -7.78
C GLU A 196 -4.27 -15.66 -8.24
N SER A 197 -3.32 -15.64 -9.18
CA SER A 197 -2.58 -16.82 -9.63
C SER A 197 -1.17 -16.47 -10.05
N MET A 198 -0.20 -17.33 -9.72
CA MET A 198 1.18 -17.25 -10.23
C MET A 198 1.30 -17.73 -11.68
N ALA A 199 0.33 -18.53 -12.15
CA ALA A 199 0.30 -19.11 -13.48
C ALA A 199 -1.03 -18.77 -14.18
N LEU A 200 -0.93 -18.16 -15.37
CA LEU A 200 -2.09 -17.83 -16.20
C LEU A 200 -2.24 -18.87 -17.32
N ALA A 201 -3.48 -19.04 -17.77
CA ALA A 201 -3.76 -19.76 -19.01
C ALA A 201 -2.98 -19.14 -20.19
N PRO A 202 -2.59 -19.94 -21.20
CA PRO A 202 -1.73 -19.47 -22.30
C PRO A 202 -2.38 -18.40 -23.19
N TYR A 203 -3.70 -18.20 -23.09
CA TYR A 203 -4.45 -17.26 -23.89
C TYR A 203 -5.33 -16.33 -23.04
N THR A 204 -5.77 -15.23 -23.66
CA THR A 204 -6.69 -14.26 -23.07
C THR A 204 -7.69 -13.74 -24.08
N LYS A 205 -8.89 -13.33 -23.62
CA LYS A 205 -9.89 -12.66 -24.45
C LYS A 205 -9.54 -11.18 -24.54
N LYS A 206 -9.28 -10.70 -25.76
CA LYS A 206 -9.13 -9.27 -26.06
C LYS A 206 -10.46 -8.72 -26.59
N LYS A 207 -11.00 -7.72 -25.91
CA LYS A 207 -12.22 -7.01 -26.33
C LYS A 207 -11.88 -6.00 -27.43
N GLY A 208 -12.61 -6.08 -28.55
CA GLY A 208 -12.50 -5.19 -29.69
C GLY A 208 -13.66 -4.17 -29.77
N PRO A 209 -13.72 -3.43 -30.88
CA PRO A 209 -14.77 -2.44 -31.12
C PRO A 209 -16.14 -3.09 -31.40
N GLU A 210 -17.19 -2.30 -31.28
CA GLU A 210 -18.54 -2.67 -31.69
C GLU A 210 -18.60 -2.81 -33.23
N VAL A 211 -19.38 -3.77 -33.72
CA VAL A 211 -19.45 -4.12 -35.15
C VAL A 211 -19.89 -2.95 -36.03
N PHE A 212 -20.62 -1.98 -35.48
CA PHE A 212 -21.08 -0.78 -36.16
C PHE A 212 -19.95 0.21 -36.52
N ARG A 213 -18.79 0.11 -35.86
CA ARG A 213 -17.65 1.00 -36.10
C ARG A 213 -16.76 0.48 -37.23
N ARG A 214 -17.23 0.62 -38.48
CA ARG A 214 -16.60 0.06 -39.69
C ARG A 214 -15.07 0.23 -39.78
N ASN A 215 -14.56 1.44 -39.50
CA ASN A 215 -13.12 1.71 -39.61
C ASN A 215 -12.33 1.07 -38.45
N ASP A 216 -12.88 1.10 -37.24
CA ASP A 216 -12.26 0.49 -36.06
C ASP A 216 -12.22 -1.03 -36.18
N THR A 217 -13.30 -1.64 -36.67
CA THR A 217 -13.40 -3.09 -36.87
C THR A 217 -12.40 -3.56 -37.93
N ALA A 218 -12.30 -2.86 -39.06
CA ALA A 218 -11.31 -3.14 -40.09
C ALA A 218 -9.87 -3.03 -39.57
N SER A 219 -9.57 -1.99 -38.79
CA SER A 219 -8.24 -1.79 -38.19
C SER A 219 -7.91 -2.83 -37.12
N PHE A 220 -8.91 -3.26 -36.35
CA PHE A 220 -8.73 -4.28 -35.31
C PHE A 220 -8.46 -5.67 -35.92
N LEU A 221 -9.20 -6.02 -36.98
CA LEU A 221 -9.05 -7.29 -37.71
C LEU A 221 -7.74 -7.35 -38.51
N SER A 222 -7.27 -6.23 -39.05
CA SER A 222 -5.98 -6.17 -39.77
C SER A 222 -4.76 -6.13 -38.85
N SER A 223 -4.96 -6.09 -37.52
CA SER A 223 -3.84 -6.02 -36.58
C SER A 223 -2.94 -7.25 -36.71
N ARG A 224 -1.61 -7.07 -36.67
CA ARG A 224 -0.61 -8.14 -36.80
C ARG A 224 -0.62 -9.16 -35.65
N LYS A 225 -1.56 -9.06 -34.71
CA LYS A 225 -1.68 -10.02 -33.60
C LYS A 225 -2.29 -11.30 -34.15
N LYS A 226 -1.54 -12.40 -34.08
CA LYS A 226 -2.07 -13.73 -34.40
C LYS A 226 -3.13 -14.10 -33.37
N ALA A 227 -4.39 -13.86 -33.72
CA ALA A 227 -5.51 -14.37 -32.94
C ALA A 227 -5.64 -15.87 -33.18
N LEU A 228 -5.79 -16.63 -32.10
CA LEU A 228 -6.13 -18.05 -32.13
C LEU A 228 -7.55 -18.25 -32.65
N MET A 229 -8.45 -17.33 -32.32
CA MET A 229 -9.86 -17.34 -32.72
C MET A 229 -10.44 -15.92 -32.68
N THR A 230 -11.40 -15.63 -33.55
CA THR A 230 -12.15 -14.36 -33.57
C THR A 230 -13.64 -14.64 -33.69
N TRP A 231 -14.49 -13.93 -32.94
CA TRP A 231 -15.95 -14.08 -32.99
C TRP A 231 -16.65 -12.77 -32.61
N ILE A 232 -17.98 -12.72 -32.74
CA ILE A 232 -18.82 -11.62 -32.25
C ILE A 232 -19.42 -12.03 -30.90
N ASP A 233 -19.21 -11.23 -29.85
CA ASP A 233 -19.78 -11.51 -28.53
C ASP A 233 -21.21 -10.98 -28.37
N LYS A 234 -21.82 -11.26 -27.21
CA LYS A 234 -23.22 -10.91 -26.90
C LYS A 234 -23.45 -9.39 -26.88
N GLU A 235 -22.39 -8.60 -26.79
CA GLU A 235 -22.42 -7.13 -26.79
C GLU A 235 -22.17 -6.55 -28.20
N MET A 236 -22.31 -7.35 -29.25
CA MET A 236 -22.10 -6.94 -30.64
C MET A 236 -20.69 -6.36 -30.88
N ARG A 237 -19.67 -6.93 -30.22
CA ARG A 237 -18.26 -6.55 -30.40
C ARG A 237 -17.46 -7.67 -31.02
N ILE A 238 -16.43 -7.29 -31.77
CA ILE A 238 -15.39 -8.25 -32.19
C ILE A 238 -14.59 -8.64 -30.95
N ALA A 239 -14.48 -9.93 -30.69
CA ALA A 239 -13.62 -10.50 -29.65
C ALA A 239 -12.55 -11.39 -30.30
N MET A 240 -11.34 -11.35 -29.74
CA MET A 240 -10.24 -12.22 -30.15
C MET A 240 -9.72 -13.03 -28.97
N LEU A 241 -9.42 -14.30 -29.20
CA LEU A 241 -8.58 -15.10 -28.33
C LEU A 241 -7.14 -14.95 -28.80
N VAL A 242 -6.24 -14.50 -27.95
CA VAL A 242 -4.83 -14.26 -28.30
C VAL A 242 -3.92 -14.93 -27.27
N ASP A 243 -2.73 -15.34 -27.71
CA ASP A 243 -1.69 -15.81 -26.78
C ASP A 243 -1.29 -14.69 -25.82
N ARG A 244 -1.06 -15.05 -24.56
CA ARG A 244 -0.49 -14.15 -23.57
C ARG A 244 1.00 -13.98 -23.82
N LYS A 245 1.49 -12.77 -23.56
CA LYS A 245 2.93 -12.50 -23.57
C LYS A 245 3.67 -13.17 -22.41
N ALA A 246 2.98 -13.37 -21.29
CA ALA A 246 3.51 -14.02 -20.10
C ALA A 246 2.43 -14.89 -19.45
N THR A 247 2.84 -16.06 -18.99
CA THR A 247 1.97 -17.03 -18.30
C THR A 247 2.48 -17.39 -16.92
N ASP A 248 3.70 -16.99 -16.56
CA ASP A 248 4.33 -17.28 -15.28
C ASP A 248 4.88 -15.98 -14.70
N ALA A 249 4.37 -15.59 -13.52
CA ALA A 249 4.72 -14.33 -12.88
C ALA A 249 6.20 -14.23 -12.52
N ARG A 250 6.80 -15.36 -12.11
CA ARG A 250 8.22 -15.43 -11.72
C ARG A 250 9.12 -15.21 -12.93
N LYS A 251 8.81 -15.88 -14.06
CA LYS A 251 9.56 -15.70 -15.32
C LYS A 251 9.39 -14.29 -15.85
N PHE A 252 8.17 -13.75 -15.79
CA PHE A 252 7.87 -12.38 -16.22
C PHE A 252 8.70 -11.35 -15.45
N VAL A 253 8.65 -11.38 -14.11
CA VAL A 253 9.41 -10.42 -13.29
C VAL A 253 10.91 -10.62 -13.44
N ARG A 254 11.39 -11.85 -13.62
CA ARG A 254 12.81 -12.10 -13.93
C ARG A 254 13.23 -11.40 -15.23
N SER A 255 12.41 -11.49 -16.28
CA SER A 255 12.66 -10.79 -17.54
C SER A 255 12.56 -9.27 -17.38
N LEU A 256 11.64 -8.79 -16.55
CA LEU A 256 11.45 -7.36 -16.29
C LEU A 256 12.67 -6.75 -15.59
N LEU A 257 13.18 -7.41 -14.55
CA LEU A 257 14.34 -6.97 -13.79
C LEU A 257 15.67 -7.13 -14.54
N ALA A 258 15.72 -7.96 -15.58
CA ALA A 258 16.87 -8.00 -16.49
C ALA A 258 16.96 -6.73 -17.37
N ASN A 259 15.83 -6.07 -17.64
CA ASN A 259 15.73 -4.87 -18.47
C ASN A 259 15.19 -3.66 -17.66
N LEU A 260 15.98 -3.23 -16.67
CA LEU A 260 15.60 -2.22 -15.68
C LEU A 260 15.05 -0.92 -16.27
N GLU A 261 15.51 -0.50 -17.46
CA GLU A 261 15.09 0.75 -18.11
C GLU A 261 13.58 0.82 -18.39
N SER A 262 12.93 -0.34 -18.57
CA SER A 262 11.49 -0.44 -18.84
C SER A 262 10.65 -0.81 -17.61
N SER A 263 11.31 -1.11 -16.49
CA SER A 263 10.67 -1.72 -15.31
C SER A 263 10.06 -0.70 -14.34
N GLY A 264 10.50 0.57 -14.40
CA GLY A 264 10.17 1.59 -13.40
C GLY A 264 10.84 1.38 -12.02
N VAL A 265 11.66 0.34 -11.89
CA VAL A 265 12.49 0.09 -10.70
C VAL A 265 13.72 1.01 -10.73
N ALA A 266 14.11 1.55 -9.58
CA ALA A 266 15.30 2.40 -9.50
C ALA A 266 16.55 1.59 -9.89
N LYS A 267 17.33 2.09 -10.86
CA LYS A 267 18.48 1.38 -11.47
C LYS A 267 19.52 0.91 -10.44
N ASP A 268 19.64 1.62 -9.33
CA ASP A 268 20.63 1.42 -8.28
C ASP A 268 20.07 0.75 -7.02
N LEU A 269 18.80 0.32 -7.03
CA LEU A 269 18.17 -0.32 -5.88
C LEU A 269 18.71 -1.73 -5.65
N ILE A 270 19.01 -2.48 -6.71
CA ILE A 270 19.51 -3.85 -6.63
C ILE A 270 21.02 -3.82 -6.84
N ALA A 271 21.78 -4.05 -5.76
CA ALA A 271 23.24 -3.97 -5.75
C ALA A 271 23.93 -5.35 -5.72
N GLY A 272 23.19 -6.44 -5.48
CA GLY A 272 23.79 -7.76 -5.29
C GLY A 272 22.82 -8.90 -5.53
N LYS A 273 22.85 -9.88 -4.62
CA LYS A 273 22.04 -11.11 -4.70
C LYS A 273 20.58 -10.75 -4.98
N LEU A 274 19.99 -11.33 -6.02
CA LEU A 274 18.59 -11.21 -6.38
C LEU A 274 17.96 -12.60 -6.45
N GLN A 275 16.84 -12.80 -5.75
CA GLN A 275 16.10 -14.06 -5.75
C GLN A 275 14.62 -13.79 -5.97
N ILE A 276 14.02 -14.57 -6.87
CA ILE A 276 12.60 -14.49 -7.21
C ILE A 276 11.99 -15.87 -7.08
N TYR A 277 11.01 -16.02 -6.20
CA TYR A 277 10.44 -17.31 -5.80
C TYR A 277 9.01 -17.17 -5.29
N SER A 278 8.32 -18.29 -5.09
CA SER A 278 7.00 -18.31 -4.44
C SER A 278 7.12 -18.40 -2.92
N GLY A 279 6.18 -17.79 -2.20
CA GLY A 279 6.08 -17.86 -0.74
C GLY A 279 5.96 -19.27 -0.15
N SER A 280 5.80 -20.31 -0.97
CA SER A 280 5.83 -21.72 -0.53
C SER A 280 7.11 -22.48 -0.89
N ASP A 281 8.01 -21.92 -1.70
CA ASP A 281 9.13 -22.68 -2.29
C ASP A 281 10.20 -23.11 -1.29
N ARG A 282 10.34 -22.40 -0.17
CA ARG A 282 11.47 -22.57 0.75
C ARG A 282 11.15 -22.13 2.17
N LYS A 283 12.05 -22.48 3.10
CA LYS A 283 12.05 -21.91 4.45
C LYS A 283 12.40 -20.43 4.38
N ILE A 284 11.39 -19.57 4.53
CA ILE A 284 11.55 -18.12 4.49
C ILE A 284 11.98 -17.58 5.86
N LYS A 285 12.93 -16.64 5.85
CA LYS A 285 13.51 -15.98 7.03
C LYS A 285 13.69 -14.48 6.74
N GLY A 286 13.96 -13.70 7.80
CA GLY A 286 14.30 -12.28 7.70
C GLY A 286 13.22 -11.44 7.00
N VAL A 287 13.66 -10.44 6.22
CA VAL A 287 12.80 -9.46 5.55
C VAL A 287 11.75 -10.10 4.64
N ALA A 288 12.06 -11.23 4.01
CA ALA A 288 11.09 -11.95 3.18
C ALA A 288 9.94 -12.56 4.00
N LYS A 289 10.20 -13.02 5.24
CA LYS A 289 9.14 -13.55 6.11
C LYS A 289 8.18 -12.44 6.50
N GLU A 290 8.72 -11.27 6.81
CA GLU A 290 7.95 -10.08 7.16
C GLU A 290 7.12 -9.61 5.98
N ALA A 291 7.72 -9.46 4.79
CA ALA A 291 7.03 -9.04 3.57
C ALA A 291 5.90 -9.98 3.16
N ILE A 292 6.09 -11.30 3.26
CA ILE A 292 5.01 -12.26 3.03
C ILE A 292 3.89 -12.04 4.06
N GLY A 293 4.26 -11.91 5.33
CA GLY A 293 3.31 -11.65 6.41
C GLY A 293 2.44 -10.42 6.19
N GLU A 294 2.97 -9.34 5.60
CA GLU A 294 2.19 -8.15 5.22
C GLU A 294 1.02 -8.48 4.28
N VAL A 295 1.25 -9.35 3.30
CA VAL A 295 0.27 -9.60 2.24
C VAL A 295 -0.68 -10.75 2.54
N VAL A 296 -0.33 -11.68 3.44
CA VAL A 296 -1.15 -12.87 3.76
C VAL A 296 -1.72 -12.90 5.17
N SER A 297 -1.52 -11.86 5.98
CA SER A 297 -2.10 -11.78 7.32
C SER A 297 -3.26 -10.77 7.40
N THR A 298 -4.07 -10.97 8.43
CA THR A 298 -5.18 -10.10 8.80
C THR A 298 -4.82 -9.31 10.05
N GLU A 299 -5.31 -8.07 10.18
CA GLU A 299 -5.13 -7.27 11.37
C GLU A 299 -6.15 -7.65 12.44
N ARG A 300 -5.76 -8.53 13.37
CA ARG A 300 -6.67 -9.14 14.36
C ARG A 300 -7.30 -8.16 15.35
N LEU A 301 -6.73 -6.97 15.52
CA LEU A 301 -7.33 -5.97 16.39
C LEU A 301 -8.51 -5.26 15.75
N ILE A 302 -8.49 -5.15 14.42
CA ILE A 302 -9.48 -4.40 13.66
C ILE A 302 -10.53 -5.34 13.08
N PHE A 303 -10.09 -6.46 12.50
CA PHE A 303 -10.96 -7.45 11.88
C PHE A 303 -10.98 -8.70 12.75
N ARG A 304 -11.94 -8.76 13.68
CA ARG A 304 -12.19 -9.90 14.57
C ARG A 304 -13.34 -10.75 14.06
#